data_AF-A0A0C9YRF8-F1
#
_entry.id   AF-A0A0C9YRF8-F1
#
_cell.length_a   1.000
_cell.length_b   1.000
_cell.length_c   1.000
_cell.angle_alpha   90.00
_cell.angle_beta   90.00
_cell.angle_gamma   90.00
#
_symmetry.space_group_name_H-M   'P 1'
#
loop_
_entity.id
_entity.type
_entity.pdbx_description
1 polymer ?
#
loop_
_entity_poly.entity_id
_entity_poly.type
_entity_poly.pdbx_seq_one_letter_code
_entity_poly.pdbx_strand_id
1 'polypeptide(L)'
;MSALKLKLSRGDPLQTDFLATGNKVLYTSETITYPRALHGSRATTAVTRRDAVGGPLPVGVIEWPANPHDRPRLVIGTRFVEMKKTGLYASPEKFQAQDGRTYEWQASNFPVQLVPLHAGHNAAYVATFLQSSQGFFKVWNRGSSASLLVAPGGLHMLDDIVVTFIYFESQWRDRERHKARIGCLPTLAT
;
A
#
# COMPACT_ATOMS: atom_id res chain seq x y z
N MET A 1 11.85 -5.11 -21.84
CA MET A 1 10.69 -4.36 -21.30
C MET A 1 11.12 -3.67 -20.02
N SER A 2 10.88 -2.36 -19.88
CA SER A 2 11.28 -1.57 -18.71
C SER A 2 10.25 -1.65 -17.58
N ALA A 3 10.69 -1.48 -16.33
CA ALA A 3 9.80 -1.39 -15.17
C ALA A 3 8.91 -0.14 -15.25
N LEU A 4 7.68 -0.26 -14.76
CA LEU A 4 6.76 0.87 -14.61
C LEU A 4 7.04 1.59 -13.29
N LYS A 5 7.20 2.91 -13.35
CA LYS A 5 7.35 3.75 -12.16
C LYS A 5 6.08 4.56 -11.94
N LEU A 6 5.47 4.37 -10.77
CA LEU A 6 4.32 5.15 -10.28
C LEU A 6 4.78 6.10 -9.19
N LYS A 7 4.89 7.39 -9.51
CA LYS A 7 5.22 8.43 -8.55
C LYS A 7 3.96 8.83 -7.78
N LEU A 8 4.02 8.86 -6.46
CA LEU A 8 2.91 9.35 -5.65
C LEU A 8 2.92 10.88 -5.63
N SER A 9 1.80 11.51 -5.94
CA SER A 9 1.67 12.98 -5.89
C SER A 9 1.75 13.53 -4.47
N ARG A 10 1.39 12.71 -3.47
CA ARG A 10 1.39 13.02 -2.05
C ARG A 10 2.06 11.89 -1.27
N GLY A 11 2.54 12.19 -0.07
CA GLY A 11 3.18 11.19 0.78
C GLY A 11 2.21 10.15 1.34
N ASP A 12 0.91 10.43 1.35
CA ASP A 12 -0.14 9.59 1.94
C ASP A 12 -0.81 8.71 0.87
N PRO A 13 -0.67 7.37 0.92
CA PRO A 13 -1.28 6.47 -0.06
C PRO A 13 -2.82 6.43 0.01
N LEU A 14 -3.44 6.91 1.10
CA LEU A 14 -4.91 6.97 1.24
C LEU A 14 -5.57 8.09 0.44
N GLN A 15 -4.77 9.09 0.07
CA GLN A 15 -5.22 10.33 -0.56
C GLN A 15 -4.13 10.80 -1.53
N THR A 16 -3.99 10.14 -2.69
CA THR A 16 -2.94 10.48 -3.66
C THR A 16 -3.27 10.02 -5.09
N ASP A 17 -2.56 10.64 -6.04
CA ASP A 17 -2.50 10.18 -7.42
C ASP A 17 -1.20 9.42 -7.66
N PHE A 18 -1.31 8.27 -8.32
CA PHE A 18 -0.20 7.49 -8.83
C PHE A 18 0.07 7.90 -10.27
N LEU A 19 1.16 8.64 -10.46
CA LEU A 19 1.56 9.23 -11.72
C LEU A 19 2.55 8.31 -12.45
N ALA A 20 2.23 7.93 -13.69
CA ALA A 20 3.14 7.25 -14.59
C ALA A 20 4.14 8.24 -15.23
N THR A 21 5.01 7.74 -16.11
CA THR A 21 5.94 8.56 -16.90
C THR A 21 5.19 9.70 -17.61
N GLY A 22 5.75 10.92 -17.55
CA GLY A 22 5.12 12.11 -18.11
C GLY A 22 4.04 12.75 -17.21
N ASN A 23 3.99 12.42 -15.91
CA ASN A 23 3.02 12.91 -14.94
C ASN A 23 1.55 12.59 -15.29
N LYS A 24 1.31 11.58 -16.11
CA LYS A 24 -0.04 11.10 -16.39
C LYS A 24 -0.58 10.35 -15.17
N VAL A 25 -1.72 10.79 -14.64
CA VAL A 25 -2.44 10.07 -13.58
C VAL A 25 -2.88 8.71 -14.12
N LEU A 26 -2.43 7.63 -13.48
CA LEU A 26 -2.85 6.27 -13.81
C LEU A 26 -3.84 5.74 -12.77
N TYR A 27 -3.61 6.01 -11.50
CA TYR A 27 -4.55 5.70 -10.42
C TYR A 27 -4.75 6.90 -9.50
N THR A 28 -5.92 6.96 -8.87
CA THR A 28 -6.23 7.88 -7.78
C THR A 28 -6.81 7.06 -6.63
N SER A 29 -6.31 7.31 -5.42
CA SER A 29 -6.88 6.82 -4.17
C SER A 29 -7.52 7.96 -3.39
N GLU A 30 -8.73 7.73 -2.93
CA GLU A 30 -9.48 8.69 -2.13
C GLU A 30 -10.15 7.99 -0.96
N THR A 31 -9.93 8.50 0.25
CA THR A 31 -10.47 7.95 1.49
C THR A 31 -11.51 8.88 2.10
N ILE A 32 -12.74 8.38 2.21
CA ILE A 32 -13.84 9.07 2.90
C ILE A 32 -13.89 8.53 4.32
N THR A 33 -13.82 9.42 5.32
CA THR A 33 -14.00 9.07 6.73
C THR A 33 -15.39 9.46 7.19
N TYR A 34 -16.06 8.56 7.89
CA TYR A 34 -17.43 8.78 8.34
C TYR A 34 -17.45 9.28 9.80
N PRO A 35 -18.27 10.31 10.12
CA PRO A 35 -18.40 10.81 11.49
C PRO A 35 -18.97 9.77 12.45
N ARG A 36 -19.78 8.85 11.93
CA ARG A 36 -20.32 7.68 12.63
C ARG A 36 -20.09 6.46 11.73
N ALA A 37 -19.81 5.31 12.32
CA ALA A 37 -19.58 4.10 11.55
C ALA A 37 -20.79 3.77 10.67
N LEU A 38 -20.56 3.60 9.37
CA LEU A 38 -21.56 3.19 8.39
C LEU A 38 -21.27 1.75 7.99
N HIS A 39 -22.26 0.87 8.17
CA HIS A 39 -22.11 -0.58 7.94
C HIS A 39 -20.90 -1.22 8.64
N GLY A 40 -20.53 -0.71 9.82
CA GLY A 40 -19.37 -1.19 10.59
C GLY A 40 -18.02 -0.58 10.16
N SER A 41 -17.99 0.22 9.10
CA SER A 41 -16.80 0.87 8.57
C SER A 41 -16.69 2.32 9.05
N ARG A 42 -15.49 2.72 9.48
CA ARG A 42 -15.15 4.11 9.87
C ARG A 42 -14.64 4.92 8.69
N ALA A 43 -14.02 4.28 7.72
CA ALA A 43 -13.59 4.94 6.50
C ALA A 43 -13.62 3.95 5.32
N THR A 44 -13.66 4.49 4.12
CA THR A 44 -13.57 3.71 2.88
C THR A 44 -12.59 4.38 1.93
N THR A 45 -11.59 3.64 1.46
CA THR A 45 -10.70 4.09 0.39
C THR A 45 -11.17 3.52 -0.93
N ALA A 46 -11.57 4.37 -1.86
CA ALA A 46 -11.83 4.01 -3.24
C ALA A 46 -10.55 4.18 -4.06
N VAL A 47 -10.26 3.20 -4.91
CA VAL A 47 -9.15 3.24 -5.86
C VAL A 47 -9.73 3.22 -7.26
N THR A 48 -9.39 4.25 -8.04
CA THR A 48 -9.83 4.39 -9.43
C THR A 48 -8.63 4.38 -10.36
N ARG A 49 -8.74 3.72 -11.50
CA ARG A 49 -7.77 3.74 -12.59
C ARG A 49 -8.28 4.65 -13.71
N ARG A 50 -7.39 5.33 -14.43
CA ARG A 50 -7.74 6.02 -15.68
C ARG A 50 -7.70 5.04 -16.84
N ASP A 51 -8.81 4.95 -17.57
CA ASP A 51 -8.87 4.14 -18.79
C ASP A 51 -8.10 4.78 -19.96
N ALA A 52 -8.14 4.15 -21.14
CA ALA A 52 -7.45 4.63 -22.34
C ALA A 52 -7.92 6.03 -22.80
N VAL A 53 -9.18 6.38 -22.50
CA VAL A 53 -9.84 7.64 -22.89
C VAL A 53 -9.78 8.69 -21.76
N GLY A 54 -9.24 8.33 -20.59
CA GLY A 54 -9.11 9.18 -19.40
C GLY A 54 -10.28 9.08 -18.41
N GLY A 55 -11.26 8.21 -18.68
CA GLY A 55 -12.40 7.95 -17.81
C GLY A 55 -11.98 7.28 -16.50
N PRO A 56 -12.65 7.59 -15.37
CA PRO A 56 -12.39 6.92 -14.10
C PRO A 56 -13.05 5.53 -14.09
N LEU A 57 -12.25 4.50 -13.86
CA LEU A 57 -12.68 3.12 -13.69
C LEU A 57 -12.45 2.69 -12.23
N PRO A 58 -13.48 2.36 -11.45
CA PRO A 58 -13.31 1.79 -10.12
C PRO A 58 -12.58 0.44 -10.22
N VAL A 59 -11.47 0.29 -9.49
CA VAL A 59 -10.66 -0.94 -9.51
C VAL A 59 -10.53 -1.59 -8.14
N GLY A 60 -10.73 -0.85 -7.05
CA GLY A 60 -10.71 -1.45 -5.73
C GLY A 60 -11.29 -0.56 -4.65
N VAL A 61 -11.66 -1.21 -3.55
CA VAL A 61 -12.21 -0.58 -2.36
C VAL A 61 -11.55 -1.22 -1.13
N ILE A 62 -11.16 -0.38 -0.17
CA ILE A 62 -10.70 -0.79 1.14
C ILE A 62 -11.68 -0.25 2.17
N GLU A 63 -12.38 -1.15 2.86
CA GLU A 63 -13.26 -0.79 3.97
C GLU A 63 -12.48 -0.88 5.29
N TRP A 64 -12.28 0.26 5.93
CA TRP A 64 -11.59 0.36 7.20
C TRP A 64 -12.59 0.24 8.35
N PRO A 65 -12.44 -0.76 9.23
CA PRO A 65 -13.43 -1.03 10.25
C PRO A 65 -13.42 0.05 11.34
N ALA A 66 -14.56 0.25 11.99
CA ALA A 66 -14.65 1.15 13.13
C ALA A 66 -13.97 0.59 14.38
N ASN A 67 -14.06 -0.73 14.57
CA ASN A 67 -13.31 -1.43 15.60
C ASN A 67 -11.87 -1.66 15.13
N PRO A 68 -10.85 -1.14 15.83
CA PRO A 68 -9.45 -1.30 15.42
C PRO A 68 -8.94 -2.75 15.52
N HIS A 69 -9.68 -3.65 16.19
CA HIS A 69 -9.34 -5.07 16.26
C HIS A 69 -9.84 -5.87 15.04
N ASP A 70 -10.78 -5.32 14.28
CA ASP A 70 -11.29 -5.95 13.07
C ASP A 70 -10.31 -5.73 11.91
N ARG A 71 -10.34 -6.65 10.94
CA ARG A 71 -9.51 -6.53 9.73
C ARG A 71 -10.22 -5.68 8.67
N PRO A 72 -9.50 -4.80 7.96
CA PRO A 72 -10.05 -4.14 6.78
C PRO A 72 -10.44 -5.15 5.70
N ARG A 73 -11.51 -4.85 4.98
CA ARG A 73 -11.99 -5.66 3.87
C ARG A 73 -11.48 -5.07 2.57
N LEU A 74 -10.83 -5.89 1.75
CA LEU A 74 -10.31 -5.49 0.45
C LEU A 74 -11.16 -6.12 -0.66
N VAL A 75 -11.61 -5.28 -1.58
CA VAL A 75 -12.26 -5.69 -2.82
C VAL A 75 -11.43 -5.13 -3.98
N ILE A 76 -11.05 -5.99 -4.92
CA ILE A 76 -10.34 -5.60 -6.15
C ILE A 76 -11.14 -6.12 -7.33
N GLY A 77 -11.62 -5.22 -8.19
CA GLY A 77 -12.64 -5.54 -9.19
C GLY A 77 -13.90 -6.10 -8.49
N THR A 78 -14.20 -7.37 -8.73
CA THR A 78 -15.35 -8.08 -8.15
C THR A 78 -14.98 -9.10 -7.07
N ARG A 79 -13.69 -9.26 -6.76
CA ARG A 79 -13.20 -10.28 -5.82
C ARG A 79 -12.83 -9.69 -4.47
N PHE A 80 -13.14 -10.44 -3.43
CA PHE A 80 -12.60 -10.21 -2.09
C PHE A 80 -11.16 -10.72 -2.03
N VAL A 81 -10.27 -9.89 -1.50
CA VAL A 81 -8.86 -10.21 -1.33
C VAL A 81 -8.54 -10.24 0.16
N GLU A 82 -8.17 -11.43 0.64
CA GLU A 82 -7.83 -11.62 2.05
C GLU A 82 -6.33 -11.33 2.27
N MET A 83 -6.04 -10.35 3.12
CA MET A 83 -4.68 -10.02 3.56
C MET A 83 -4.33 -10.81 4.84
N LYS A 84 -3.41 -11.76 4.73
CA LYS A 84 -2.98 -12.65 5.83
C LYS A 84 -1.64 -12.21 6.41
N LYS A 85 -1.57 -12.07 7.73
CA LYS A 85 -0.31 -11.79 8.44
C LYS A 85 0.45 -13.09 8.65
N THR A 86 1.77 -13.08 8.45
CA THR A 86 2.57 -14.32 8.48
C THR A 86 3.66 -14.41 9.55
N GLY A 87 3.55 -13.62 10.61
CA GLY A 87 4.45 -13.76 11.76
C GLY A 87 4.16 -12.78 12.88
N LEU A 88 5.09 -12.72 13.85
CA LEU A 88 5.17 -11.68 14.88
C LEU A 88 6.18 -10.61 14.45
N TYR A 89 5.84 -9.34 14.71
CA TYR A 89 6.60 -8.12 14.36
C TYR A 89 6.65 -7.75 12.88
N ALA A 90 6.24 -6.51 12.57
CA ALA A 90 6.26 -5.90 11.22
C ALA A 90 5.77 -6.87 10.12
N SER A 91 4.79 -7.70 10.47
CA SER A 91 4.57 -8.97 9.80
C SER A 91 4.25 -8.75 8.33
N PRO A 92 4.95 -9.46 7.43
CA PRO A 92 4.60 -9.43 6.03
C PRO A 92 3.11 -9.76 5.84
N GLU A 93 2.49 -9.12 4.84
CA GLU A 93 1.08 -9.37 4.52
C GLU A 93 1.00 -10.09 3.17
N LYS A 94 0.39 -11.28 3.21
CA LYS A 94 0.21 -12.15 2.06
C LYS A 94 -1.18 -12.01 1.47
N PHE A 95 -1.26 -12.16 0.16
CA PHE A 95 -2.54 -12.26 -0.55
C PHE A 95 -2.40 -13.15 -1.78
N GLN A 96 -3.53 -13.66 -2.25
CA GLN A 96 -3.61 -14.33 -3.54
C GLN A 96 -4.02 -13.30 -4.60
N ALA A 97 -3.19 -13.15 -5.63
CA ALA A 97 -3.47 -12.23 -6.72
C ALA A 97 -4.44 -12.84 -7.73
N GLN A 98 -4.89 -12.04 -8.70
CA GLN A 98 -5.80 -12.49 -9.76
C GLN A 98 -5.23 -13.60 -10.66
N ASP A 99 -3.91 -13.76 -10.72
CA ASP A 99 -3.26 -14.85 -11.46
C ASP A 99 -3.21 -16.19 -10.69
N GLY A 100 -3.86 -16.23 -9.52
CA GLY A 100 -3.93 -17.41 -8.66
C GLY A 100 -2.70 -17.64 -7.79
N ARG A 101 -1.63 -16.84 -7.94
CA ARG A 101 -0.39 -16.98 -7.16
C ARG A 101 -0.46 -16.18 -5.87
N THR A 102 0.28 -16.63 -4.85
CA THR A 102 0.38 -15.92 -3.57
C THR A 102 1.62 -15.04 -3.54
N TYR A 103 1.42 -13.81 -3.10
CA TYR A 103 2.45 -12.79 -2.96
C TYR A 103 2.52 -12.30 -1.52
N GLU A 104 3.65 -11.69 -1.17
CA GLU A 104 3.92 -11.17 0.17
C GLU A 104 4.56 -9.78 0.08
N TRP A 105 3.98 -8.81 0.78
CA TRP A 105 4.62 -7.52 1.05
C TRP A 105 5.58 -7.65 2.22
N GLN A 106 6.88 -7.41 1.99
CA GLN A 106 7.95 -7.51 2.97
C GLN A 106 8.46 -6.11 3.35
N ALA A 107 8.42 -5.79 4.64
CA ALA A 107 8.90 -4.53 5.21
C ALA A 107 10.26 -4.65 5.92
N SER A 108 10.74 -5.88 6.15
CA SER A 108 11.98 -6.15 6.88
C SER A 108 13.23 -5.78 6.08
N ASN A 109 13.13 -5.80 4.75
CA ASN A 109 14.18 -5.38 3.84
C ASN A 109 13.81 -3.96 3.43
N PHE A 110 14.65 -2.96 3.74
CA PHE A 110 14.52 -1.66 3.09
C PHE A 110 15.18 -1.75 1.71
N PRO A 111 14.47 -1.47 0.61
CA PRO A 111 13.10 -0.93 0.47
C PRO A 111 11.98 -2.00 0.57
N VAL A 112 10.76 -1.58 0.96
CA VAL A 112 9.55 -2.42 0.97
C VAL A 112 9.36 -3.09 -0.40
N GLN A 113 9.14 -4.40 -0.40
CA GLN A 113 9.10 -5.22 -1.62
C GLN A 113 7.89 -6.14 -1.65
N LEU A 114 7.37 -6.39 -2.85
CA LEU A 114 6.41 -7.45 -3.13
C LEU A 114 7.13 -8.63 -3.79
N VAL A 115 7.04 -9.80 -3.17
CA VAL A 115 7.66 -11.03 -3.67
C VAL A 115 6.64 -12.16 -3.84
N PRO A 116 6.84 -13.07 -4.82
CA PRO A 116 6.08 -14.32 -4.87
C PRO A 116 6.49 -15.26 -3.74
N LEU A 117 5.52 -15.87 -3.04
CA LEU A 117 5.82 -16.67 -1.84
C LEU A 117 6.54 -18.01 -2.13
N HIS A 118 6.21 -18.64 -3.24
CA HIS A 118 6.69 -19.99 -3.59
C HIS A 118 7.86 -19.96 -4.59
N ALA A 119 8.32 -18.79 -4.97
CA ALA A 119 9.56 -18.67 -5.72
C ALA A 119 10.70 -18.75 -4.70
N GLY A 120 11.68 -19.65 -4.92
CA GLY A 120 12.80 -19.85 -3.99
C GLY A 120 13.61 -18.58 -3.71
N HIS A 121 14.69 -18.68 -2.95
CA HIS A 121 15.48 -17.55 -2.44
C HIS A 121 15.99 -16.52 -3.49
N ASN A 122 15.90 -16.80 -4.79
CA ASN A 122 16.24 -15.91 -5.92
C ASN A 122 15.01 -15.35 -6.66
N ALA A 123 13.84 -15.32 -6.03
CA ALA A 123 12.63 -14.76 -6.63
C ALA A 123 12.82 -13.29 -7.00
N ALA A 124 12.58 -12.96 -8.27
CA ALA A 124 12.59 -11.57 -8.72
C ALA A 124 11.46 -10.78 -8.03
N TYR A 125 11.78 -9.59 -7.53
CA TYR A 125 10.80 -8.66 -6.97
C TYR A 125 9.77 -8.27 -8.02
N VAL A 126 8.50 -8.29 -7.63
CA VAL A 126 7.38 -7.89 -8.49
C VAL A 126 7.19 -6.38 -8.41
N ALA A 127 7.28 -5.84 -7.20
CA ALA A 127 7.19 -4.42 -6.97
C ALA A 127 8.11 -3.99 -5.82
N THR A 128 8.55 -2.74 -5.86
CA THR A 128 9.42 -2.15 -4.85
C THR A 128 8.93 -0.74 -4.57
N PHE A 129 8.65 -0.43 -3.31
CA PHE A 129 8.30 0.91 -2.88
C PHE A 129 9.54 1.66 -2.41
N LEU A 130 9.89 2.71 -3.16
CA LEU A 130 10.94 3.65 -2.83
C LEU A 130 10.33 4.81 -2.07
N GLN A 131 10.45 4.79 -0.75
CA GLN A 131 10.05 5.90 0.09
C GLN A 131 10.94 7.12 -0.24
N SER A 132 10.34 8.30 -0.28
CA SER A 132 11.14 9.52 -0.25
C SER A 132 11.84 9.61 1.10
N SER A 133 13.09 10.06 1.15
CA SER A 133 13.87 10.16 2.38
C SER A 133 13.17 11.08 3.40
N GLN A 134 12.32 10.49 4.25
CA GLN A 134 11.72 11.10 5.44
C GLN A 134 12.39 10.52 6.70
N GLY A 135 13.71 10.30 6.63
CA GLY A 135 14.51 10.11 7.83
C GLY A 135 14.54 11.38 8.67
N PHE A 136 14.85 11.24 9.96
CA PHE A 136 14.94 12.27 11.00
C PHE A 136 15.78 13.52 10.65
N PHE A 137 16.51 13.54 9.53
CA PHE A 137 17.24 14.71 9.02
C PHE A 137 16.44 15.42 7.92
N LYS A 138 15.59 16.34 8.37
CA LYS A 138 14.51 17.01 7.62
C LYS A 138 14.94 18.07 6.58
N VAL A 139 16.20 18.12 6.13
CA VAL A 139 16.70 19.36 5.48
C VAL A 139 17.04 19.25 3.98
N TRP A 140 17.35 18.08 3.40
CA TRP A 140 17.97 18.09 2.06
C TRP A 140 17.16 17.56 0.87
N ASN A 141 16.01 16.88 1.04
CA ASN A 141 15.30 16.28 -0.09
C ASN A 141 13.83 16.72 -0.20
N ARG A 142 13.61 18.01 -0.46
CA ARG A 142 12.28 18.58 -0.77
C ARG A 142 11.72 18.17 -2.15
N GLY A 143 12.50 17.48 -2.99
CA GLY A 143 12.13 17.20 -4.39
C GLY A 143 11.77 15.75 -4.73
N SER A 144 12.07 14.78 -3.86
CA SER A 144 11.82 13.36 -4.18
C SER A 144 10.44 12.96 -3.66
N SER A 145 9.52 12.63 -4.57
CA SER A 145 8.25 11.99 -4.18
C SER A 145 8.43 10.49 -4.12
N ALA A 146 7.78 9.84 -3.16
CA ALA A 146 7.79 8.39 -3.04
C ALA A 146 7.30 7.74 -4.34
N SER A 147 7.83 6.56 -4.67
CA SER A 147 7.52 5.89 -5.93
C SER A 147 7.35 4.40 -5.74
N LEU A 148 6.33 3.83 -6.38
CA LEU A 148 6.13 2.40 -6.50
C LEU A 148 6.66 1.94 -7.86
N LEU A 149 7.71 1.12 -7.85
CA LEU A 149 8.26 0.49 -9.04
C LEU A 149 7.62 -0.87 -9.22
N VAL A 150 7.13 -1.16 -10.42
CA VAL A 150 6.53 -2.45 -10.77
C VAL A 150 7.35 -3.08 -11.89
N ALA A 151 7.89 -4.26 -11.64
CA ALA A 151 8.64 -5.02 -12.63
C ALA A 151 7.71 -5.46 -13.78
N PRO A 152 8.24 -5.69 -15.00
CA PRO A 152 7.44 -6.12 -16.14
C PRO A 152 6.55 -7.34 -15.83
N GLY A 153 7.06 -8.30 -15.05
CA GLY A 153 6.33 -9.49 -14.64
C GLY A 153 5.21 -9.27 -13.61
N GLY A 154 5.00 -8.04 -13.14
CA GLY A 154 3.87 -7.66 -12.27
C GLY A 154 2.82 -6.80 -12.96
N LEU A 155 3.06 -6.36 -14.21
CA LEU A 155 2.15 -5.46 -14.93
C LEU A 155 0.78 -6.08 -15.19
N HIS A 156 0.71 -7.41 -15.32
CA HIS A 156 -0.55 -8.13 -15.52
C HIS A 156 -1.45 -8.10 -14.28
N MET A 157 -0.95 -7.73 -13.11
CA MET A 157 -1.71 -7.63 -11.86
C MET A 157 -1.54 -6.26 -11.20
N LEU A 158 -1.41 -5.21 -12.01
CA LEU A 158 -1.15 -3.86 -11.52
C LEU A 158 -2.21 -3.35 -10.54
N ASP A 159 -3.49 -3.69 -10.78
CA ASP A 159 -4.59 -3.33 -9.88
C ASP A 159 -4.43 -3.98 -8.50
N ASP A 160 -4.07 -5.27 -8.45
CA ASP A 160 -3.71 -5.97 -7.21
C ASP A 160 -2.59 -5.25 -6.46
N ILE A 161 -1.52 -4.93 -7.18
CA ILE A 161 -0.32 -4.32 -6.59
C ILE A 161 -0.67 -2.97 -5.98
N VAL A 162 -1.37 -2.09 -6.70
CA VAL A 162 -1.71 -0.74 -6.22
C VAL A 162 -2.65 -0.81 -5.01
N VAL A 163 -3.73 -1.59 -5.08
CA VAL A 163 -4.72 -1.64 -3.99
C VAL A 163 -4.12 -2.30 -2.74
N THR A 164 -3.40 -3.41 -2.89
CA THR A 164 -2.75 -4.08 -1.74
C THR A 164 -1.60 -3.26 -1.17
N PHE A 165 -0.88 -2.49 -2.00
CA PHE A 165 0.14 -1.54 -1.54
C PHE A 165 -0.48 -0.45 -0.65
N ILE A 166 -1.59 0.18 -1.07
CA ILE A 166 -2.28 1.20 -0.28
C ILE A 166 -2.69 0.64 1.07
N TYR A 167 -3.29 -0.56 1.07
CA TYR A 167 -3.68 -1.22 2.30
C TYR A 167 -2.47 -1.50 3.21
N PHE A 168 -1.42 -2.09 2.65
CA PHE A 168 -0.22 -2.50 3.38
C PHE A 168 0.50 -1.29 3.99
N GLU A 169 0.76 -0.27 3.19
CA GLU A 169 1.50 0.92 3.61
C GLU A 169 0.75 1.68 4.71
N SER A 170 -0.58 1.79 4.62
CA SER A 170 -1.40 2.41 5.66
C SER A 170 -1.36 1.63 6.97
N GLN A 171 -1.55 0.31 6.90
CA GLN A 171 -1.46 -0.56 8.08
C GLN A 171 -0.07 -0.55 8.71
N TRP A 172 0.99 -0.53 7.89
CA TRP A 172 2.36 -0.45 8.36
C TRP A 172 2.64 0.88 9.07
N ARG A 173 2.26 2.01 8.48
CA ARG A 173 2.42 3.35 9.08
C ARG A 173 1.68 3.51 10.39
N ASP A 174 0.46 2.99 10.50
CA ASP A 174 -0.32 3.07 11.73
C ASP A 174 0.35 2.28 12.86
N ARG A 175 0.93 1.12 12.55
CA ARG A 175 1.72 0.34 13.52
C ARG A 175 2.99 1.09 13.94
N GLU A 176 3.73 1.67 13.00
CA GLU A 176 4.94 2.45 13.32
C GLU A 176 4.61 3.69 14.18
N ARG A 177 3.50 4.38 13.90
CA ARG A 177 3.01 5.48 14.74
C ARG A 177 2.62 5.02 16.14
N HIS A 178 1.96 3.87 16.26
CA HIS A 178 1.58 3.31 17.56
C HIS A 178 2.81 2.93 18.40
N LYS A 179 3.81 2.29 17.78
CA LYS A 179 5.11 1.99 18.43
C LYS A 179 5.80 3.26 18.90
N ALA A 180 5.87 4.29 18.05
CA ALA A 180 6.49 5.56 18.43
C ALA A 180 5.80 6.24 19.62
N ARG A 181 4.47 6.10 19.76
CA ARG A 181 3.73 6.60 20.94
C ARG A 181 4.04 5.81 22.21
N ILE A 182 4.12 4.49 22.12
CA ILE A 182 4.42 3.62 23.28
C ILE A 182 5.89 3.76 23.71
N GLY A 183 6.82 3.87 22.76
CA GLY A 183 8.23 4.07 23.03
C GLY A 183 8.62 5.46 23.57
N CYS A 184 7.67 6.39 23.68
CA CYS A 184 7.89 7.76 24.15
C CYS A 184 7.34 8.03 25.56
N LEU A 185 7.02 6.99 26.34
CA LEU A 185 6.76 7.15 27.77
C LEU A 185 8.11 7.40 28.48
N PRO A 186 8.30 8.55 29.17
CA PRO A 186 9.48 8.71 30.01
C PRO A 186 9.38 7.70 31.14
N THR A 187 10.41 6.87 31.28
CA THR A 187 10.61 6.05 32.47
C THR A 187 10.76 7.00 33.66
N LEU A 188 9.66 7.29 34.37
CA LEU A 188 9.73 7.85 35.70
C LEU A 188 10.25 6.72 36.60
N ALA A 189 11.58 6.61 36.66
CA ALA A 189 12.26 5.85 37.69
C ALA A 189 11.90 6.48 39.04
N THR A 190 11.27 5.66 39.88
CA THR A 190 11.05 5.94 41.31
C THR A 190 12.11 5.19 42.09
#